data_AF-B5EGW2-F1
#
_entry.id   AF-B5EGW2-F1
#
_cell.length_a   1.000
_cell.length_b   1.000
_cell.length_c   1.000
_cell.angle_alpha   90.00
_cell.angle_beta   90.00
_cell.angle_gamma   90.00
#
_symmetry.space_group_name_H-M   'P 1'
#
loop_
_entity.id
_entity.type
_entity.pdbx_description
1 polymer ?
#
loop_
_entity_poly.entity_id
_entity_poly.type
_entity_poly.pdbx_seq_one_letter_code
_entity_poly.pdbx_strand_id
1 'polypeptide(L)'
;MTYRAPVIILLIGLISYTLLIVPFTSYMRSKPIEEKLGYVPSIKILKPMSVDQKELTAAALVFKVMMYFGDVVGRSQDEGPVVTEQPDLQGMSRLLHGAVQLDPYNMDAYYFAQGFLTWDAGQIKVANDMLQYGMKYRTWDWYLPFFAGFNSAFFLKDYGKAAEFYQRAGKLSGQQLHINLAGRYLQESGHTDLAIAYLTGMVKTAKNEAVKKSYQTRLAAFQGVRRIEQARDRFLAERGNRPVSVNQLVQSGYLAPAPVDPYGGRFFFDDAGKVSTTSKFAFATKNK
;
A
#
# COMPACT_ATOMS: atom_id res chain seq x y z
N MET A 1 -51.62 42.13 -23.33
CA MET A 1 -50.61 41.89 -22.28
C MET A 1 -50.39 40.37 -22.22
N THR A 2 -49.23 39.72 -22.26
CA THR A 2 -47.82 40.12 -22.09
C THR A 2 -46.91 38.93 -22.49
N TYR A 3 -47.26 38.13 -23.52
CA TYR A 3 -46.45 36.95 -23.89
C TYR A 3 -45.18 37.25 -24.69
N ARG A 4 -44.99 38.48 -25.19
CA ARG A 4 -43.82 38.85 -26.00
C ARG A 4 -42.55 39.04 -25.17
N ALA A 5 -42.66 39.61 -23.97
CA ALA A 5 -41.52 39.83 -23.09
C ALA A 5 -40.82 38.53 -22.62
N PRO A 6 -41.53 37.48 -22.14
CA PRO A 6 -40.86 36.24 -21.72
C PRO A 6 -40.24 35.48 -22.89
N VAL A 7 -40.86 35.52 -24.08
CA VAL A 7 -40.31 34.90 -25.30
C VAL A 7 -39.03 35.62 -25.75
N ILE A 8 -39.00 36.95 -25.68
CA ILE A 8 -37.79 37.72 -26.01
C ILE A 8 -36.66 37.44 -25.02
N ILE A 9 -36.95 37.38 -23.72
CA ILE A 9 -35.94 37.06 -22.69
C ILE A 9 -35.39 35.64 -22.89
N LEU A 10 -36.25 34.67 -23.20
CA LEU A 10 -35.83 33.29 -23.46
C LEU A 10 -34.97 33.20 -24.73
N LEU A 11 -35.34 33.91 -25.79
CA LEU A 11 -34.54 33.98 -27.03
C LEU A 11 -33.19 34.65 -26.79
N ILE A 12 -33.14 35.75 -26.04
CA ILE A 12 -31.88 36.41 -25.66
C ILE A 12 -31.02 35.47 -24.80
N GLY A 13 -31.63 34.74 -23.87
CA GLY A 13 -30.94 33.74 -23.05
C GLY A 13 -30.39 32.57 -23.86
N LEU A 14 -31.12 32.09 -24.87
CA LEU A 14 -30.67 31.01 -25.76
C LEU A 14 -29.56 31.48 -26.71
N ILE A 15 -29.67 32.71 -27.21
CA ILE A 15 -28.65 33.34 -28.05
C ILE A 15 -27.38 33.59 -27.22
N SER A 16 -27.49 34.11 -26.00
CA SER A 16 -26.33 34.31 -25.13
C SER A 16 -25.70 32.98 -24.72
N TYR A 17 -26.50 31.96 -24.41
CA TYR A 17 -26.03 30.61 -24.11
C TYR A 17 -25.26 30.00 -25.28
N THR A 18 -25.79 30.07 -26.50
CA THR A 18 -25.13 29.53 -27.70
C THR A 18 -23.87 30.32 -28.07
N LEU A 19 -23.92 31.66 -27.99
CA LEU A 19 -22.76 32.52 -28.21
C LEU A 19 -21.63 32.29 -27.22
N LEU A 20 -21.93 31.78 -26.01
CA LEU A 20 -20.93 31.51 -24.99
C LEU A 20 -20.42 30.06 -25.08
N ILE A 21 -21.32 29.09 -25.26
CA ILE A 21 -20.97 27.66 -25.24
C ILE A 21 -20.36 27.14 -26.53
N VAL A 22 -20.77 27.62 -27.70
CA VAL A 22 -20.20 27.15 -28.96
C VAL A 22 -18.71 27.51 -29.08
N PRO A 23 -18.27 28.76 -28.85
CA PRO A 23 -16.84 29.07 -28.86
C PRO A 23 -16.11 28.43 -27.68
N PHE A 24 -16.73 28.32 -26.50
CA PHE A 24 -16.11 27.62 -25.37
C PHE A 24 -15.88 26.14 -25.65
N THR A 25 -16.87 25.42 -26.20
CA THR A 25 -16.74 24.01 -26.56
C THR A 25 -15.82 23.80 -27.74
N SER A 26 -15.83 24.68 -28.74
CA SER A 26 -14.87 24.64 -29.84
C SER A 26 -13.45 24.86 -29.35
N TYR A 27 -13.24 25.85 -28.48
CA TYR A 27 -11.94 26.10 -27.84
C TYR A 27 -11.51 24.90 -27.01
N MET A 28 -12.39 24.32 -26.19
CA MET A 28 -12.08 23.12 -25.40
C MET A 28 -11.73 21.90 -26.28
N ARG A 29 -12.33 21.77 -27.47
CA ARG A 29 -11.99 20.71 -28.44
C ARG A 29 -10.66 20.92 -29.13
N SER A 30 -10.24 22.16 -29.33
CA SER A 30 -9.03 22.51 -30.08
C SER A 30 -7.91 23.04 -29.20
N LYS A 31 -8.03 22.96 -27.87
CA LYS A 31 -7.08 23.56 -26.93
C LYS A 31 -5.76 22.79 -27.04
N PRO A 32 -4.66 23.40 -27.56
CA PRO A 32 -3.35 22.80 -27.48
C PRO A 32 -2.88 23.04 -26.05
N ILE A 33 -3.15 22.07 -25.18
CA ILE A 33 -2.89 22.17 -23.75
C ILE A 33 -1.53 21.50 -23.49
N GLU A 34 -0.45 22.28 -23.46
CA GLU A 34 0.65 21.97 -22.55
C GLU A 34 0.14 22.31 -21.13
N GLU A 35 -0.62 21.42 -20.49
CA GLU A 35 -0.98 21.61 -19.08
C GLU A 35 0.27 21.31 -18.27
N LYS A 36 1.20 22.25 -18.24
CA LYS A 36 2.26 22.21 -17.24
C LYS A 36 1.57 22.29 -15.88
N LEU A 37 2.08 21.54 -14.91
CA LEU A 37 1.71 21.69 -13.50
C LEU A 37 1.75 23.17 -13.06
N GLY A 38 2.53 23.98 -13.78
CA GLY A 38 2.55 25.43 -13.68
C GLY A 38 3.32 25.88 -12.45
N TYR A 39 3.46 27.20 -12.30
CA TYR A 39 4.08 27.74 -11.09
C TYR A 39 3.07 27.70 -9.94
N VAL A 40 3.41 26.95 -8.90
CA VAL A 40 2.69 26.98 -7.62
C VAL A 40 3.66 27.51 -6.56
N PRO A 41 3.28 28.55 -5.80
CA PRO A 41 4.15 29.09 -4.75
C PRO A 41 4.57 28.00 -3.76
N SER A 42 5.77 28.15 -3.19
CA SER A 42 6.25 27.18 -2.20
C SER A 42 5.28 27.09 -1.02
N ILE A 43 5.25 25.92 -0.38
CA ILE A 43 4.40 25.69 0.80
C ILE A 43 4.63 26.70 1.93
N LYS A 44 5.86 27.23 2.05
CA LYS A 44 6.22 28.28 3.02
C LYS A 44 5.41 29.57 2.82
N ILE A 45 4.98 29.83 1.60
CA ILE A 45 4.16 30.98 1.22
C ILE A 45 2.67 30.61 1.24
N LEU A 46 2.30 29.45 0.69
CA LEU A 46 0.91 29.02 0.65
C LEU A 46 0.31 28.85 2.05
N LYS A 47 1.03 28.21 2.97
CA LYS A 47 0.51 27.93 4.31
C LYS A 47 0.03 29.16 5.09
N PRO A 48 0.77 30.28 5.16
CA PRO A 48 0.25 31.50 5.76
C PRO A 48 -0.81 32.20 4.90
N MET A 49 -0.68 32.19 3.57
CA MET A 49 -1.65 32.83 2.67
C MET A 49 -3.03 32.16 2.66
N SER A 50 -3.08 30.85 2.91
CA SER A 50 -4.34 30.11 2.95
C SER A 50 -5.20 30.45 4.17
N VAL A 51 -4.65 31.09 5.21
CA VAL A 51 -5.37 31.45 6.46
C VAL A 51 -6.23 30.30 6.99
N ASP A 52 -7.57 30.40 6.90
CA ASP A 52 -8.56 29.43 7.36
C ASP A 52 -9.02 28.46 6.26
N GLN A 53 -8.46 28.56 5.05
CA GLN A 53 -8.81 27.78 3.87
C GLN A 53 -7.69 26.79 3.48
N LYS A 54 -6.96 26.26 4.47
CA LYS A 54 -5.81 25.36 4.23
C LYS A 54 -6.25 24.04 3.60
N GLU A 55 -7.36 23.50 4.07
CA GLU A 55 -7.98 22.26 3.59
C GLU A 55 -8.46 22.42 2.15
N LEU A 56 -9.14 23.54 1.85
CA LEU A 56 -9.56 23.85 0.49
C LEU A 56 -8.36 24.04 -0.45
N THR A 57 -7.32 24.73 0.02
CA THR A 57 -6.08 24.91 -0.75
C THR A 57 -5.41 23.56 -1.00
N ALA A 58 -5.32 22.70 0.02
CA ALA A 58 -4.76 21.36 -0.10
C ALA A 58 -5.53 20.52 -1.12
N ALA A 59 -6.86 20.50 -1.03
CA ALA A 59 -7.72 19.78 -1.96
C ALA A 59 -7.55 20.29 -3.40
N ALA A 60 -7.42 21.60 -3.61
CA ALA A 60 -7.16 22.19 -4.92
C ALA A 60 -5.80 21.76 -5.50
N LEU A 61 -4.75 21.67 -4.66
CA LEU A 61 -3.44 21.16 -5.09
C LEU A 61 -3.50 19.68 -5.50
N VAL A 62 -4.19 18.85 -4.71
CA VAL A 62 -4.38 17.41 -5.02
C VAL A 62 -5.15 17.25 -6.33
N PHE A 63 -6.28 17.95 -6.46
CA PHE A 63 -7.10 17.91 -7.66
C PHE A 63 -6.31 18.32 -8.90
N LYS A 64 -5.51 19.39 -8.81
CA LYS A 64 -4.65 19.84 -9.90
C LYS A 64 -3.65 18.76 -10.35
N VAL A 65 -3.03 18.06 -9.39
CA VAL A 65 -2.11 16.95 -9.69
C VAL A 65 -2.82 15.79 -10.37
N MET A 66 -4.01 15.42 -9.87
CA MET A 66 -4.80 14.32 -10.44
C MET A 66 -5.28 14.63 -11.86
N MET A 67 -5.78 15.84 -12.11
CA MET A 67 -6.22 16.27 -13.45
C MET A 67 -5.05 16.29 -14.43
N TYR A 68 -3.91 16.87 -14.04
CA TYR A 68 -2.70 16.88 -14.86
C TYR A 68 -2.27 15.45 -15.26
N PHE A 69 -2.15 14.57 -14.28
CA PHE A 69 -1.71 13.20 -14.56
C PHE A 69 -2.73 12.43 -15.40
N GLY A 70 -4.02 12.61 -15.12
CA GLY A 70 -5.09 11.98 -15.90
C GLY A 70 -5.09 12.40 -17.36
N ASP A 71 -4.84 13.68 -17.64
CA ASP A 71 -4.72 14.21 -19.01
C ASP A 71 -3.49 13.63 -19.73
N VAL A 72 -2.32 13.63 -19.07
CA VAL A 72 -1.09 13.03 -19.65
C VAL A 72 -1.27 11.54 -19.96
N VAL A 73 -1.89 10.77 -19.05
CA VAL A 73 -2.14 9.34 -19.25
C VAL A 73 -3.21 9.09 -20.32
N GLY A 74 -4.28 9.88 -20.34
CA GLY A 74 -5.36 9.74 -21.34
C GLY A 74 -4.85 9.90 -22.77
N ARG A 75 -4.02 10.93 -23.03
CA ARG A 75 -3.44 11.15 -24.37
C ARG A 75 -2.50 10.04 -24.80
N SER A 76 -1.76 9.46 -23.85
CA SER A 76 -0.87 8.33 -24.11
C SER A 76 -1.63 7.10 -24.66
N GLN A 77 -2.92 6.97 -24.32
CA GLN A 77 -3.78 5.88 -24.80
C GLN A 77 -4.40 6.18 -26.16
N ASP A 78 -4.73 7.45 -26.44
CA ASP A 78 -5.46 7.86 -27.66
C ASP A 78 -4.56 8.14 -28.88
N GLU A 79 -3.35 8.69 -28.69
CA GLU A 79 -2.51 9.22 -29.79
C GLU A 79 -1.36 8.30 -30.24
N GLY A 80 -1.21 7.13 -29.62
CA GLY A 80 -0.11 6.21 -29.91
C GLY A 80 1.27 6.71 -29.43
N PRO A 81 2.33 5.90 -29.53
CA PRO A 81 3.58 6.07 -28.78
C PRO A 81 4.51 7.19 -29.28
N VAL A 82 4.02 8.16 -30.07
CA VAL A 82 4.91 8.97 -30.92
C VAL A 82 5.48 10.21 -30.22
N VAL A 83 4.82 10.84 -29.23
CA VAL A 83 5.45 11.86 -28.37
C VAL A 83 4.73 11.94 -27.01
N THR A 84 5.01 11.01 -26.10
CA THR A 84 4.47 11.10 -24.74
C THR A 84 5.37 12.00 -23.90
N GLU A 85 4.97 13.25 -23.64
CA GLU A 85 5.62 14.06 -22.60
C GLU A 85 5.61 13.25 -21.29
N GLN A 86 6.78 12.99 -20.72
CA GLN A 86 6.84 12.31 -19.43
C GLN A 86 6.18 13.20 -18.37
N PRO A 87 5.29 12.67 -17.52
CA PRO A 87 4.70 13.44 -16.45
C PRO A 87 5.78 14.10 -15.57
N ASP A 88 5.55 15.33 -15.12
CA ASP A 88 6.41 16.00 -14.13
C ASP A 88 6.19 15.38 -12.74
N LEU A 89 6.71 14.16 -12.56
CA LEU A 89 6.58 13.38 -11.32
C LEU A 89 7.19 14.12 -10.12
N GLN A 90 8.24 14.92 -10.34
CA GLN A 90 8.86 15.72 -9.29
C GLN A 90 7.95 16.88 -8.87
N GLY A 91 7.36 17.59 -9.82
CA GLY A 91 6.38 18.63 -9.56
C GLY A 91 5.16 18.08 -8.83
N MET A 92 4.61 16.96 -9.30
CA MET A 92 3.49 16.27 -8.66
C MET A 92 3.82 15.92 -7.21
N SER A 93 4.98 15.29 -6.97
CA SER A 93 5.47 14.95 -5.63
C SER A 93 5.53 16.18 -4.73
N ARG A 94 6.16 17.26 -5.21
CA ARG A 94 6.27 18.53 -4.46
C ARG A 94 4.91 19.11 -4.09
N LEU A 95 3.94 19.12 -5.02
CA LEU A 95 2.61 19.64 -4.75
C LEU A 95 1.86 18.80 -3.72
N LEU A 96 1.92 17.47 -3.81
CA LEU A 96 1.25 16.60 -2.85
C LEU A 96 1.89 16.64 -1.45
N HIS A 97 3.21 16.75 -1.37
CA HIS A 97 3.89 17.00 -0.09
C HIS A 97 3.46 18.34 0.51
N GLY A 98 3.32 19.38 -0.32
CA GLY A 98 2.74 20.66 0.10
C GLY A 98 1.29 20.52 0.58
N ALA A 99 0.47 19.77 -0.15
CA ALA A 99 -0.93 19.53 0.21
C ALA A 99 -1.06 18.85 1.57
N VAL A 100 -0.30 17.79 1.85
CA VAL A 100 -0.37 17.13 3.17
C VAL A 100 0.21 17.96 4.31
N GLN A 101 1.08 18.94 4.02
CA GLN A 101 1.57 19.90 5.02
C GLN A 101 0.55 21.01 5.35
N LEU A 102 -0.42 21.24 4.45
CA LEU A 102 -1.59 22.11 4.67
C LEU A 102 -2.67 21.32 5.41
N ASP A 103 -3.04 20.16 4.86
CA ASP A 103 -4.06 19.26 5.40
C ASP A 103 -3.53 17.82 5.45
N PRO A 104 -2.98 17.38 6.60
CA PRO A 104 -2.48 16.02 6.75
C PRO A 104 -3.60 14.97 6.78
N TYR A 105 -4.87 15.38 6.78
CA TYR A 105 -6.04 14.51 6.76
C TYR A 105 -6.61 14.27 5.36
N ASN A 106 -6.03 14.85 4.31
CA ASN A 106 -6.42 14.55 2.95
C ASN A 106 -5.89 13.16 2.52
N MET A 107 -6.78 12.15 2.45
CA MET A 107 -6.39 10.78 2.06
C MET A 107 -6.01 10.65 0.60
N ASP A 108 -6.66 11.41 -0.28
CA ASP A 108 -6.44 11.35 -1.74
C ASP A 108 -5.00 11.68 -2.09
N ALA A 109 -4.39 12.64 -1.39
CA ALA A 109 -2.98 12.96 -1.52
C ALA A 109 -2.07 11.73 -1.26
N TYR A 110 -2.31 10.99 -0.18
CA TYR A 110 -1.51 9.81 0.15
C TYR A 110 -1.77 8.65 -0.81
N TYR A 111 -3.04 8.40 -1.14
CA TYR A 111 -3.44 7.32 -2.04
C TYR A 111 -2.82 7.52 -3.43
N PHE A 112 -2.95 8.72 -3.97
CA PHE A 112 -2.43 9.05 -5.29
C PHE A 112 -0.91 9.10 -5.31
N ALA A 113 -0.27 9.73 -4.31
CA ALA A 113 1.18 9.77 -4.19
C ALA A 113 1.79 8.37 -4.07
N GLN A 114 1.18 7.50 -3.26
CA GLN A 114 1.61 6.11 -3.13
C GLN A 114 1.64 5.38 -4.47
N GLY A 115 0.63 5.62 -5.33
CA GLY A 115 0.58 5.04 -6.67
C GLY A 115 1.80 5.46 -7.50
N PHE A 116 1.86 6.74 -7.88
CA PHE A 116 2.87 7.15 -8.86
C PHE A 116 4.28 7.21 -8.30
N LEU A 117 4.48 7.53 -7.02
CA LEU A 117 5.84 7.60 -6.46
C LEU A 117 6.51 6.22 -6.45
N THR A 118 5.73 5.14 -6.31
CA THR A 118 6.30 3.79 -6.26
C THR A 118 6.43 3.18 -7.65
N TRP A 119 5.38 3.24 -8.47
CA TRP A 119 5.33 2.55 -9.76
C TRP A 119 5.96 3.36 -10.90
N ASP A 120 5.64 4.66 -11.01
CA ASP A 120 6.09 5.50 -12.11
C ASP A 120 7.45 6.16 -11.81
N ALA A 121 7.63 6.69 -10.59
CA ALA A 121 8.83 7.44 -10.22
C ALA A 121 9.95 6.58 -9.61
N GLY A 122 9.65 5.36 -9.15
CA GLY A 122 10.61 4.51 -8.43
C GLY A 122 11.12 5.10 -7.09
N GLN A 123 10.44 6.12 -6.55
CA GLN A 123 10.78 6.84 -5.32
C GLN A 123 10.10 6.24 -4.08
N ILE A 124 10.30 4.94 -3.84
CA ILE A 124 9.63 4.19 -2.75
C ILE A 124 9.89 4.81 -1.37
N LYS A 125 11.12 5.27 -1.12
CA LYS A 125 11.48 5.91 0.16
C LYS A 125 10.71 7.21 0.38
N VAL A 126 10.57 8.04 -0.66
CA VAL A 126 9.79 9.29 -0.62
C VAL A 126 8.33 9.01 -0.34
N ALA A 127 7.75 8.00 -0.99
CA ALA A 127 6.38 7.55 -0.70
C ALA A 127 6.23 7.13 0.78
N ASN A 128 7.14 6.28 1.29
CA ASN A 128 7.12 5.83 2.68
C ASN A 128 7.29 6.96 3.70
N ASP A 129 8.10 7.98 3.40
CA ASP A 129 8.27 9.14 4.28
C ASP A 129 7.00 9.98 4.34
N MET A 130 6.33 10.17 3.20
CA MET A 130 5.02 10.84 3.14
C MET A 130 3.96 10.07 3.92
N LEU A 131 3.88 8.74 3.75
CA LEU A 131 2.95 7.90 4.52
C LEU A 131 3.23 7.95 6.02
N GLN A 132 4.50 7.91 6.42
CA GLN A 132 4.90 8.05 7.84
C GLN A 132 4.56 9.43 8.40
N TYR A 133 4.67 10.49 7.60
CA TYR A 133 4.20 11.82 7.99
C TYR A 133 2.70 11.79 8.28
N GLY A 134 1.89 11.24 7.38
CA GLY A 134 0.44 11.11 7.57
C GLY A 134 0.06 10.28 8.79
N MET A 135 0.83 9.23 9.08
CA MET A 135 0.64 8.38 10.27
C MET A 135 0.82 9.12 11.61
N LYS A 136 1.40 10.33 11.64
CA LYS A 136 1.46 11.18 12.84
C LYS A 136 0.12 11.85 13.15
N TYR A 137 -0.71 12.09 12.13
CA TYR A 137 -1.97 12.82 12.23
C TYR A 137 -3.18 11.90 12.10
N ARG A 138 -3.16 10.99 11.11
CA ARG A 138 -4.22 10.02 10.80
C ARG A 138 -4.04 8.76 11.63
N THR A 139 -4.21 8.88 12.94
CA THR A 139 -3.92 7.79 13.90
C THR A 139 -4.86 6.59 13.80
N TRP A 140 -6.02 6.74 13.16
CA TRP A 140 -7.01 5.68 12.93
C TRP A 140 -6.85 4.99 11.57
N ASP A 141 -6.11 5.59 10.64
CA ASP A 141 -6.12 5.19 9.24
C ASP A 141 -5.16 4.02 9.00
N TRP A 142 -5.74 2.86 8.72
CA TRP A 142 -4.97 1.64 8.46
C TRP A 142 -4.40 1.59 7.04
N TYR A 143 -4.89 2.41 6.09
CA TYR A 143 -4.38 2.41 4.72
C TYR A 143 -2.92 2.86 4.66
N LEU A 144 -2.54 3.88 5.44
CA LEU A 144 -1.17 4.37 5.44
C LEU A 144 -0.14 3.30 5.85
N PRO A 145 -0.26 2.63 7.02
CA PRO A 145 0.63 1.54 7.37
C PRO A 145 0.48 0.34 6.43
N PHE A 146 -0.70 0.08 5.87
CA PHE A 146 -0.86 -0.97 4.86
C PHE A 146 0.03 -0.71 3.62
N PHE A 147 -0.02 0.50 3.06
CA PHE A 147 0.80 0.88 1.91
C PHE A 147 2.29 0.88 2.22
N ALA A 148 2.69 1.39 3.40
CA ALA A 148 4.09 1.38 3.82
C ALA A 148 4.61 -0.05 4.03
N GLY A 149 3.77 -0.95 4.55
CA GLY A 149 4.05 -2.37 4.69
C GLY A 149 4.21 -3.06 3.34
N PHE A 150 3.30 -2.77 2.39
CA PHE A 150 3.40 -3.26 1.02
C PHE A 150 4.71 -2.81 0.36
N ASN A 151 5.04 -1.52 0.47
CA ASN A 151 6.27 -0.98 -0.09
C ASN A 151 7.52 -1.65 0.45
N SER A 152 7.56 -1.83 1.77
CA SER A 152 8.69 -2.46 2.46
C SER A 152 8.87 -3.92 2.02
N ALA A 153 7.78 -4.68 1.93
CA ALA A 153 7.85 -6.08 1.53
C ALA A 153 8.09 -6.29 0.02
N PHE A 154 7.36 -5.57 -0.82
CA PHE A 154 7.32 -5.80 -2.25
C PHE A 154 8.53 -5.18 -2.95
N PHE A 155 8.78 -3.89 -2.75
CA PHE A 155 9.86 -3.18 -3.43
C PHE A 155 11.19 -3.27 -2.69
N LEU A 156 11.20 -3.04 -1.37
CA LEU A 156 12.45 -2.93 -0.61
C LEU A 156 12.98 -4.28 -0.09
N LYS A 157 12.14 -5.33 -0.08
CA LYS A 157 12.41 -6.62 0.56
C LYS A 157 12.80 -6.51 2.05
N ASP A 158 12.40 -5.42 2.69
CA ASP A 158 12.57 -5.18 4.12
C ASP A 158 11.38 -5.80 4.87
N TYR A 159 11.50 -7.11 5.13
CA TYR A 159 10.44 -7.87 5.79
C TYR A 159 10.25 -7.49 7.27
N GLY A 160 11.31 -7.03 7.94
CA GLY A 160 11.21 -6.55 9.33
C GLY A 160 10.32 -5.32 9.40
N LYS A 161 10.61 -4.31 8.58
CA LYS A 161 9.81 -3.09 8.53
C LYS A 161 8.41 -3.32 7.97
N ALA A 162 8.26 -4.22 7.01
CA ALA A 162 6.94 -4.64 6.54
C ALA A 162 6.08 -5.22 7.67
N ALA A 163 6.67 -6.08 8.51
CA ALA A 163 5.98 -6.65 9.65
C ALA A 163 5.49 -5.58 10.62
N GLU A 164 6.33 -4.62 11.00
CA GLU A 164 5.96 -3.52 11.90
C GLU A 164 4.77 -2.73 11.37
N PHE A 165 4.80 -2.37 10.08
CA PHE A 165 3.71 -1.65 9.44
C PHE A 165 2.43 -2.49 9.38
N TYR A 166 2.50 -3.77 9.02
CA TYR A 166 1.31 -4.63 9.01
C TYR A 166 0.78 -4.92 10.42
N GLN A 167 1.62 -4.96 11.45
CA GLN A 167 1.17 -5.05 12.85
C GLN A 167 0.36 -3.81 13.21
N ARG A 168 0.84 -2.61 12.83
CA ARG A 168 0.10 -1.36 13.01
C ARG A 168 -1.21 -1.36 12.25
N ALA A 169 -1.22 -1.75 10.98
CA ALA A 169 -2.43 -1.86 10.16
C ALA A 169 -3.43 -2.87 10.77
N GLY A 170 -2.95 -4.01 11.25
CA GLY A 170 -3.76 -5.02 11.94
C GLY A 170 -4.36 -4.52 13.25
N LYS A 171 -3.60 -3.76 14.05
CA LYS A 171 -4.10 -3.13 15.28
C LYS A 171 -5.21 -2.12 15.00
N LEU A 172 -5.08 -1.32 13.95
CA LEU A 172 -6.06 -0.28 13.59
C LEU A 172 -7.33 -0.86 12.94
N SER A 173 -7.17 -1.81 12.02
CA SER A 173 -8.27 -2.35 11.23
C SER A 173 -8.98 -3.55 11.88
N GLY A 174 -8.29 -4.31 12.74
CA GLY A 174 -8.75 -5.62 13.21
C GLY A 174 -8.85 -6.69 12.12
N GLN A 175 -8.44 -6.39 10.88
CA GLN A 175 -8.62 -7.28 9.75
C GLN A 175 -7.59 -8.43 9.77
N GLN A 176 -8.08 -9.63 9.55
CA GLN A 176 -7.28 -10.85 9.56
C GLN A 176 -6.17 -10.84 8.51
N LEU A 177 -6.40 -10.20 7.35
CA LEU A 177 -5.39 -10.07 6.29
C LEU A 177 -4.13 -9.39 6.80
N HIS A 178 -4.25 -8.23 7.44
CA HIS A 178 -3.12 -7.46 7.94
C HIS A 178 -2.37 -8.21 9.05
N ILE A 179 -3.11 -8.87 9.93
CA ILE A 179 -2.54 -9.70 11.01
C ILE A 179 -1.76 -10.90 10.43
N ASN A 180 -2.31 -11.55 9.40
CA ASN A 180 -1.63 -12.64 8.70
C ASN A 180 -0.36 -12.17 7.98
N LEU A 181 -0.40 -11.00 7.34
CA LEU A 181 0.77 -10.39 6.69
C LEU A 181 1.85 -10.02 7.71
N ALA A 182 1.47 -9.45 8.86
CA ALA A 182 2.39 -9.18 9.96
C ALA A 182 3.10 -10.47 10.43
N GLY A 183 2.34 -11.52 10.74
CA GLY A 183 2.91 -12.81 11.14
C GLY A 183 3.79 -13.43 10.06
N ARG A 184 3.38 -13.34 8.79
CA ARG A 184 4.20 -13.78 7.65
C ARG A 184 5.54 -13.05 7.63
N TYR A 185 5.55 -11.72 7.64
CA TYR A 185 6.79 -10.98 7.47
C TYR A 185 7.71 -11.03 8.70
N LEU A 186 7.17 -11.25 9.91
CA LEU A 186 7.99 -11.59 11.09
C LEU A 186 8.74 -12.91 10.89
N GLN A 187 8.06 -13.94 10.36
CA GLN A 187 8.73 -15.21 10.05
C GLN A 187 9.68 -15.05 8.86
N GLU A 188 9.30 -14.27 7.85
CA GLU A 188 10.11 -14.08 6.65
C GLU A 188 11.44 -13.36 6.94
N SER A 189 11.43 -12.44 7.91
CA SER A 189 12.62 -11.73 8.42
C SER A 189 13.51 -12.58 9.33
N GLY A 190 13.18 -13.85 9.56
CA GLY A 190 13.93 -14.75 10.44
C GLY A 190 13.61 -14.59 11.93
N HIS A 191 12.64 -13.74 12.28
CA HIS A 191 12.18 -13.54 13.66
C HIS A 191 10.99 -14.45 13.99
N THR A 192 11.13 -15.77 13.79
CA THR A 192 10.09 -16.77 14.04
C THR A 192 9.54 -16.69 15.47
N ASP A 193 10.39 -16.43 16.46
CA ASP A 193 9.96 -16.25 17.86
C ASP A 193 9.05 -15.02 18.05
N LEU A 194 9.33 -13.90 17.36
CA LEU A 194 8.46 -12.72 17.37
C LEU A 194 7.12 -13.01 16.67
N ALA A 195 7.14 -13.79 15.59
CA ALA A 195 5.92 -14.22 14.90
C ALA A 195 5.03 -15.07 15.82
N ILE A 196 5.62 -15.99 16.57
CA ILE A 196 4.94 -16.82 17.59
C ILE A 196 4.36 -15.94 18.70
N ALA A 197 5.15 -15.02 19.26
CA ALA A 197 4.69 -14.12 20.31
C ALA A 197 3.52 -13.24 19.85
N TYR A 198 3.62 -12.67 18.65
CA TYR A 198 2.57 -11.87 18.04
C TYR A 198 1.27 -12.66 17.86
N LEU A 199 1.32 -13.84 17.21
CA LEU A 199 0.13 -14.67 16.99
C LEU A 199 -0.46 -15.19 18.31
N THR A 200 0.37 -15.47 19.32
CA THR A 200 -0.11 -15.82 20.66
C THR A 200 -0.96 -14.70 21.26
N GLY A 201 -0.54 -13.44 21.10
CA GLY A 201 -1.35 -12.29 21.48
C GLY A 201 -2.68 -12.23 20.72
N MET A 202 -2.63 -12.43 19.40
CA MET A 202 -3.83 -12.40 18.54
C MET A 202 -4.84 -13.52 18.88
N VAL A 203 -4.37 -14.73 19.21
CA VAL A 203 -5.23 -15.83 19.68
C VAL A 203 -5.95 -15.47 20.97
N LYS A 204 -5.28 -14.78 21.90
CA LYS A 204 -5.87 -14.36 23.19
C LYS A 204 -6.94 -13.29 23.03
N THR A 205 -6.78 -12.38 22.07
CA THR A 205 -7.69 -11.25 21.87
C THR A 205 -8.79 -11.51 20.83
N ALA A 206 -8.69 -12.58 20.05
CA ALA A 206 -9.67 -12.91 19.02
C ALA A 206 -11.03 -13.27 19.65
N LYS A 207 -12.07 -12.51 19.27
CA LYS A 207 -13.46 -12.74 19.73
C LYS A 207 -14.21 -13.77 18.88
N ASN A 208 -13.90 -13.83 17.59
CA ASN A 208 -14.53 -14.76 16.66
C ASN A 208 -13.76 -16.09 16.67
N GLU A 209 -14.46 -17.20 16.93
CA GLU A 209 -13.84 -18.53 17.04
C GLU A 209 -13.20 -19.02 15.73
N ALA A 210 -13.78 -18.68 14.57
CA ALA A 210 -13.17 -19.03 13.27
C ALA A 210 -11.85 -18.27 13.05
N VAL A 211 -11.81 -16.98 13.40
CA VAL A 211 -10.60 -16.15 13.34
C VAL A 211 -9.54 -16.68 14.32
N LYS A 212 -9.94 -17.00 15.55
CA LYS A 212 -9.08 -17.59 16.58
C LYS A 212 -8.47 -18.91 16.11
N LYS A 213 -9.28 -19.80 15.51
CA LYS A 213 -8.83 -21.07 14.93
C LYS A 213 -7.82 -20.85 13.80
N SER A 214 -8.02 -19.82 12.98
CA SER A 214 -7.04 -19.47 11.94
C SER A 214 -5.71 -19.02 12.53
N TYR A 215 -5.71 -18.19 13.58
CA TYR A 215 -4.48 -17.80 14.28
C TYR A 215 -3.81 -18.97 14.98
N GLN A 216 -4.57 -19.87 15.61
CA GLN A 216 -4.04 -21.09 16.23
C GLN A 216 -3.38 -22.00 15.19
N THR A 217 -3.99 -22.15 14.01
CA THR A 217 -3.42 -22.92 12.89
C THR A 217 -2.07 -22.34 12.47
N ARG A 218 -2.01 -21.02 12.27
CA ARG A 218 -0.76 -20.36 11.88
C ARG A 218 0.30 -20.42 12.99
N LEU A 219 -0.12 -20.26 14.24
CA LEU A 219 0.75 -20.38 15.41
C LEU A 219 1.38 -21.77 15.50
N ALA A 220 0.58 -22.84 15.32
CA ALA A 220 1.08 -24.21 15.31
C ALA A 220 2.08 -24.45 14.18
N ALA A 221 1.83 -23.89 12.98
CA ALA A 221 2.78 -23.97 11.87
C ALA A 221 4.12 -23.30 12.23
N PHE A 222 4.10 -22.10 12.82
CA PHE A 222 5.33 -21.39 13.23
C PHE A 222 6.04 -22.05 14.41
N GLN A 223 5.33 -22.68 15.33
CA GLN A 223 5.94 -23.53 16.35
C GLN A 223 6.66 -24.73 15.72
N GLY A 224 6.07 -25.33 14.68
CA GLY A 224 6.71 -26.37 13.87
C GLY A 224 8.00 -25.86 13.21
N VAL A 225 7.94 -24.70 12.55
CA VAL A 225 9.10 -24.01 11.97
C VAL A 225 10.20 -23.83 13.02
N ARG A 226 9.86 -23.27 14.19
CA ARG A 226 10.83 -22.99 15.25
C ARG A 226 11.52 -24.25 15.79
N ARG A 227 10.77 -25.35 15.95
CA ARG A 227 11.34 -26.65 16.35
C ARG A 227 12.35 -27.17 15.32
N ILE A 228 12.06 -26.99 14.03
CA ILE A 228 12.97 -27.39 12.95
C ILE A 228 14.22 -26.50 12.95
N GLU A 229 14.07 -25.19 13.11
CA GLU A 229 15.21 -24.26 13.22
C GLU A 229 16.11 -24.65 14.40
N GLN A 230 15.55 -24.89 15.58
CA GLN A 230 16.30 -25.33 16.76
C GLN A 230 17.00 -26.68 16.53
N ALA A 231 16.34 -27.64 15.87
CA ALA A 231 16.96 -28.92 15.54
C ALA A 231 18.09 -28.76 14.51
N ARG A 232 17.91 -27.91 13.50
CA ARG A 232 18.94 -27.55 12.50
C ARG A 232 20.16 -26.92 13.17
N ASP A 233 19.94 -25.97 14.07
CA ASP A 233 21.02 -25.22 14.73
C ASP A 233 21.81 -26.14 15.67
N ARG A 234 21.14 -27.03 16.40
CA ARG A 234 21.81 -28.08 17.20
C ARG A 234 22.59 -29.06 16.33
N PHE A 235 22.00 -29.53 15.23
CA PHE A 235 22.69 -30.42 14.28
C PHE A 235 23.96 -29.78 13.72
N LEU A 236 23.88 -28.50 13.33
CA LEU A 236 25.03 -27.74 12.84
C LEU A 236 26.12 -27.61 13.91
N ALA A 237 25.74 -27.28 15.15
CA ALA A 237 26.67 -27.14 16.26
C ALA A 237 27.42 -28.45 16.58
N GLU A 238 26.75 -29.59 16.49
CA GLU A 238 27.32 -30.90 16.86
C GLU A 238 28.02 -31.62 15.69
N ARG A 239 27.55 -31.45 14.45
CA ARG A 239 28.08 -32.15 13.27
C ARG A 239 28.98 -31.29 12.39
N GLY A 240 29.02 -29.97 12.62
CA GLY A 240 29.81 -29.02 11.83
C GLY A 240 29.24 -28.70 10.44
N ASN A 241 28.20 -29.41 9.99
CA ASN A 241 27.55 -29.22 8.68
C ASN A 241 26.04 -29.05 8.84
N ARG A 242 25.40 -28.34 7.90
CA ARG A 242 23.94 -28.17 7.89
C ARG A 242 23.24 -29.48 7.49
N PRO A 243 22.05 -29.77 8.04
CA PRO A 243 21.26 -30.91 7.60
C PRO A 243 20.78 -30.69 6.15
N VAL A 244 20.76 -31.76 5.35
CA VAL A 244 20.30 -31.72 3.95
C VAL A 244 18.78 -31.73 3.83
N SER A 245 18.07 -32.17 4.87
CA SER A 245 16.61 -32.18 4.89
C SER A 245 16.04 -32.22 6.30
N VAL A 246 14.77 -31.83 6.45
CA VAL A 246 14.02 -31.98 7.70
C VAL A 246 13.91 -33.47 8.09
N ASN A 247 13.78 -34.37 7.10
CA ASN A 247 13.74 -35.81 7.35
C ASN A 247 15.05 -36.33 7.97
N GLN A 248 16.20 -35.78 7.58
CA GLN A 248 17.48 -36.14 8.21
C GLN A 248 17.46 -35.81 9.71
N LEU A 249 16.92 -34.65 10.10
CA LEU A 249 16.80 -34.27 11.51
C LEU A 249 15.89 -35.21 12.30
N VAL A 250 14.84 -35.74 11.67
CA VAL A 250 13.96 -36.74 12.27
C VAL A 250 14.69 -38.08 12.44
N GLN A 251 15.32 -38.58 11.38
CA GLN A 251 16.04 -39.87 11.39
C GLN A 251 17.24 -39.89 12.34
N SER A 252 17.92 -38.75 12.49
CA SER A 252 19.06 -38.59 13.39
C SER A 252 18.66 -38.27 14.84
N GLY A 253 17.37 -38.19 15.15
CA GLY A 253 16.86 -37.97 16.51
C GLY A 253 16.88 -36.52 17.01
N TYR A 254 17.40 -35.57 16.22
CA TYR A 254 17.41 -34.14 16.58
C TYR A 254 16.01 -33.52 16.59
N LEU A 255 15.05 -34.15 15.90
CA LEU A 255 13.69 -33.67 15.75
C LEU A 255 12.66 -34.80 15.99
N ALA A 256 12.24 -34.97 17.24
CA ALA A 256 11.20 -35.92 17.64
C ALA A 256 10.14 -35.26 18.54
N PRO A 257 8.82 -35.52 18.34
CA PRO A 257 8.24 -36.13 17.13
C PRO A 257 8.37 -35.20 15.92
N ALA A 258 8.23 -35.75 14.71
CA ALA A 258 8.25 -34.99 13.46
C ALA A 258 7.12 -33.94 13.44
N PRO A 259 7.39 -32.65 13.18
CA PRO A 259 6.37 -31.61 13.06
C PRO A 259 5.45 -31.86 11.88
N VAL A 260 4.15 -31.66 12.10
CA VAL A 260 3.11 -31.72 11.06
C VAL A 260 2.75 -30.29 10.66
N ASP A 261 2.69 -30.02 9.36
CA ASP A 261 2.15 -28.75 8.88
C ASP A 261 0.62 -28.78 8.98
N PRO A 262 0.00 -27.91 9.80
CA PRO A 262 -1.46 -27.93 9.98
C PRO A 262 -2.23 -27.48 8.73
N TYR A 263 -1.55 -26.94 7.70
CA TYR A 263 -2.14 -26.66 6.40
C TYR A 263 -2.10 -27.85 5.42
N GLY A 264 -1.53 -29.00 5.83
CA GLY A 264 -1.44 -30.21 5.02
C GLY A 264 -0.21 -30.29 4.11
N GLY A 265 0.76 -29.38 4.28
CA GLY A 265 2.03 -29.41 3.56
C GLY A 265 3.10 -30.27 4.22
N ARG A 266 4.33 -30.12 3.73
CA ARG A 266 5.54 -30.72 4.29
C ARG A 266 6.61 -29.66 4.48
N PHE A 267 7.26 -29.68 5.64
CA PHE A 267 8.37 -28.78 5.91
C PHE A 267 9.64 -29.19 5.16
N PHE A 268 10.38 -28.20 4.68
CA PHE A 268 11.64 -28.36 3.97
C PHE A 268 12.57 -27.15 4.24
N PHE A 269 13.84 -27.27 3.85
CA PHE A 269 14.77 -26.13 3.82
C PHE A 269 14.81 -25.55 2.41
N ASP A 270 14.60 -24.25 2.26
CA ASP A 270 14.79 -23.55 0.98
C ASP A 270 16.28 -23.37 0.65
N ASP A 271 16.56 -22.77 -0.51
CA ASP A 271 17.93 -22.54 -1.00
C ASP A 271 18.79 -21.70 -0.05
N ALA A 272 18.17 -20.87 0.80
CA ALA A 272 18.85 -20.07 1.82
C ALA A 272 19.07 -20.85 3.14
N GLY A 273 18.55 -22.08 3.24
CA GLY A 273 18.59 -22.90 4.45
C GLY A 273 17.53 -22.51 5.49
N LYS A 274 16.52 -21.73 5.08
CA LYS A 274 15.39 -21.34 5.92
C LYS A 274 14.27 -22.38 5.84
N VAL A 275 13.55 -22.53 6.94
CA VAL A 275 12.47 -23.51 7.04
C VAL A 275 11.22 -22.95 6.36
N SER A 276 10.74 -23.70 5.37
CA SER A 276 9.56 -23.41 4.57
C SER A 276 8.62 -24.62 4.53
N THR A 277 7.40 -24.45 4.02
CA THR A 277 6.45 -25.54 3.81
C THR A 277 5.82 -25.49 2.43
N THR A 278 5.51 -26.65 1.85
CA THR A 278 4.88 -26.77 0.53
C THR A 278 3.48 -26.14 0.47
N SER A 279 2.79 -26.00 1.61
CA SER A 279 1.51 -25.30 1.70
C SER A 279 1.63 -23.76 1.60
N LYS A 280 2.85 -23.21 1.71
CA LYS A 280 3.11 -21.77 1.85
C LYS A 280 2.32 -21.12 3.00
N PHE A 281 2.07 -21.89 4.07
CA PHE A 281 1.29 -21.47 5.24
C PHE A 281 -0.15 -21.02 4.89
N ALA A 282 -0.74 -21.68 3.89
CA ALA A 282 -2.11 -21.44 3.44
C ALA A 282 -2.79 -22.77 3.11
N PHE A 283 -4.11 -22.82 3.33
CA PHE A 283 -4.90 -23.95 2.86
C PHE A 283 -4.95 -23.93 1.33
N ALA A 284 -4.91 -25.11 0.71
CA ALA A 284 -5.14 -25.21 -0.73
C ALA A 284 -6.48 -24.57 -1.09
N THR A 285 -6.47 -23.62 -2.02
CA THR A 285 -7.71 -23.14 -2.65
C THR A 285 -8.32 -24.33 -3.38
N LYS A 286 -9.46 -24.83 -2.90
CA LYS A 286 -10.32 -25.66 -3.74
C LYS A 286 -10.71 -24.77 -4.92
N ASN A 287 -10.24 -25.11 -6.12
CA ASN A 287 -10.79 -24.54 -7.35
C ASN A 287 -12.30 -24.78 -7.27
N LYS A 288 -13.07 -23.70 -7.15
CA LYS A 288 -14.51 -23.72 -7.36
C LYS A 288 -14.77 -23.63 -8.85
#